data_AF-A0A1H3RGM4-F1
#
_entry.id   AF-A0A1H3RGM4-F1
#
_cell.length_a   1.000
_cell.length_b   1.000
_cell.length_c   1.000
_cell.angle_alpha   90.00
_cell.angle_beta   90.00
_cell.angle_gamma   90.00
#
_symmetry.space_group_name_H-M   'P 1'
#
loop_
_entity.id
_entity.type
_entity.pdbx_description
1 polymer ?
#
loop_
_entity_poly.entity_id
_entity_poly.type
_entity_poly.pdbx_seq_one_letter_code
_entity_poly.pdbx_strand_id
1 'polypeptide(L)'
;MSSWVRRDFGGIGLTQSPPGAYLPRLQERYGGHVLLCIDVSASMQGQRLEQAIAGGERFLAEADGAHYKCGLVLWSDAVQQYVPPEARLDDVISALREAKAWRGTLLSHALRLGIEVLPKYPGDRVICIFSDGALGDHAKARELARKACAMGIRIVVRGLGPTAADSLAELACPGIPDADQRIDDAAGVAAGIASMATGLSARRGR
;
A
#
# COMPACT_ATOMS: atom_id res chain seq x y z
N MET A 1 -8.29 -63.38 12.36
CA MET A 1 -9.26 -62.27 12.39
C MET A 1 -8.50 -60.97 12.26
N SER A 2 -8.26 -60.50 11.04
CA SER A 2 -7.48 -59.29 10.78
C SER A 2 -8.45 -58.13 10.58
N SER A 3 -8.57 -57.23 11.55
CA SER A 3 -9.39 -56.02 11.42
C SER A 3 -8.67 -55.04 10.49
N TRP A 4 -9.14 -54.98 9.25
CA TRP A 4 -8.67 -54.00 8.28
C TRP A 4 -9.23 -52.62 8.64
N VAL A 5 -8.40 -51.76 9.22
CA VAL A 5 -8.77 -50.37 9.52
C VAL A 5 -8.61 -49.56 8.24
N ARG A 6 -9.73 -49.14 7.65
CA ARG A 6 -9.78 -48.13 6.59
C ARG A 6 -9.44 -46.79 7.25
N ARG A 7 -8.21 -46.30 7.08
CA ARG A 7 -7.88 -44.91 7.40
C ARG A 7 -8.54 -44.04 6.34
N ASP A 8 -9.58 -43.33 6.72
CA ASP A 8 -10.19 -42.32 5.86
C ASP A 8 -9.19 -41.16 5.74
N PHE A 9 -8.64 -40.98 4.53
CA PHE A 9 -7.82 -39.83 4.21
C PHE A 9 -8.78 -38.67 3.97
N GLY A 10 -9.13 -37.95 5.03
CA GLY A 10 -9.80 -36.65 4.94
C GLY A 10 -8.85 -35.60 4.34
N GLY A 11 -8.55 -35.74 3.04
CA GLY A 11 -7.96 -34.67 2.26
C GLY A 11 -8.89 -33.46 2.35
N ILE A 12 -8.34 -32.31 2.70
CA ILE A 12 -9.07 -31.04 2.70
C ILE A 12 -9.63 -30.84 1.29
N GLY A 13 -10.93 -31.09 1.13
CA GLY A 13 -11.65 -30.85 -0.11
C GLY A 13 -11.58 -29.36 -0.41
N LEU A 14 -10.68 -28.97 -1.30
CA LEU A 14 -10.44 -27.59 -1.73
C LEU A 14 -11.57 -27.02 -2.62
N THR A 15 -12.74 -27.66 -2.67
CA THR A 15 -13.87 -27.20 -3.50
C THR A 15 -15.20 -27.52 -2.83
N GLN A 16 -15.57 -26.78 -1.76
CA GLN A 16 -16.99 -26.68 -1.39
C GLN A 16 -17.59 -25.41 -1.98
N SER A 17 -18.55 -25.59 -2.87
CA SER A 17 -19.48 -24.56 -3.34
C SER A 17 -20.88 -24.92 -2.86
N PRO A 18 -21.61 -24.01 -2.19
CA PRO A 18 -21.23 -22.64 -1.88
C PRO A 18 -20.17 -22.57 -0.75
N PRO A 19 -19.36 -21.50 -0.70
CA PRO A 19 -18.40 -21.32 0.38
C PRO A 19 -19.11 -21.29 1.74
N GLY A 20 -18.60 -22.05 2.71
CA GLY A 20 -19.20 -22.14 4.04
C GLY A 20 -19.20 -20.81 4.78
N ALA A 21 -20.00 -20.72 5.85
CA ALA A 21 -20.21 -19.50 6.66
C ALA A 21 -18.93 -18.87 7.27
N TYR A 22 -17.79 -19.54 7.18
CA TYR A 22 -16.49 -19.08 7.67
C TYR A 22 -15.64 -18.37 6.59
N LEU A 23 -16.05 -18.37 5.32
CA LEU A 23 -15.34 -17.67 4.24
C LEU A 23 -15.18 -16.16 4.53
N PRO A 24 -16.20 -15.42 5.01
CA PRO A 24 -16.03 -14.01 5.34
C PRO A 24 -14.98 -13.76 6.43
N ARG A 25 -14.92 -14.63 7.45
CA ARG A 25 -13.91 -14.56 8.53
C ARG A 25 -12.50 -14.89 8.05
N LEU A 26 -12.37 -15.78 7.07
CA LEU A 26 -11.09 -16.03 6.40
C LEU A 26 -10.70 -14.84 5.52
N GLN A 27 -11.63 -14.29 4.75
CA GLN A 27 -11.40 -13.08 3.95
C GLN A 27 -11.03 -11.87 4.82
N GLU A 28 -11.61 -11.69 6.01
CA GLU A 28 -11.18 -10.67 6.99
C GLU A 28 -9.77 -10.95 7.53
N ARG A 29 -9.38 -12.23 7.64
CA ARG A 29 -8.03 -12.64 8.04
C ARG A 29 -6.99 -12.48 6.92
N TYR A 30 -7.43 -12.51 5.67
CA TYR A 30 -6.61 -12.33 4.47
C TYR A 30 -6.75 -10.94 3.84
N GLY A 31 -7.66 -10.12 4.35
CA GLY A 31 -7.83 -8.71 4.03
C GLY A 31 -6.93 -7.86 4.92
N GLY A 32 -6.88 -6.58 4.61
CA GLY A 32 -5.99 -5.66 5.29
C GLY A 32 -6.39 -4.21 5.12
N HIS A 33 -5.55 -3.34 5.64
CA HIS A 33 -5.71 -1.90 5.57
C HIS A 33 -4.49 -1.35 4.86
N VAL A 34 -4.74 -0.57 3.82
CA VAL A 34 -3.71 0.07 3.02
C VAL A 34 -3.88 1.57 3.05
N LEU A 35 -2.79 2.27 3.30
CA LEU A 35 -2.71 3.72 3.15
C LEU A 35 -1.88 4.01 1.90
N LEU A 36 -2.53 4.59 0.89
CA LEU A 36 -1.85 5.12 -0.29
C LEU A 36 -1.38 6.54 0.01
N CYS A 37 -0.07 6.74 0.05
CA CYS A 37 0.59 8.01 0.30
C CYS A 37 1.16 8.54 -1.02
N ILE A 38 0.61 9.63 -1.55
CA ILE A 38 1.04 10.25 -2.81
C ILE A 38 1.70 11.59 -2.51
N ASP A 39 2.94 11.75 -2.98
CA ASP A 39 3.60 13.05 -3.00
C ASP A 39 2.84 13.99 -3.96
N VAL A 40 2.46 15.15 -3.44
CA VAL A 40 1.84 16.23 -4.19
C VAL A 40 2.72 17.48 -4.16
N SER A 41 4.04 17.32 -4.07
CA SER A 41 5.00 18.42 -4.13
C SER A 41 4.97 19.17 -5.48
N ALA A 42 5.65 20.32 -5.55
CA ALA A 42 5.54 21.22 -6.70
C ALA A 42 6.08 20.59 -7.99
N SER A 43 7.02 19.65 -7.87
CA SER A 43 7.56 18.86 -8.99
C SER A 43 6.52 17.95 -9.63
N MET A 44 5.44 17.61 -8.91
CA MET A 44 4.36 16.78 -9.41
C MET A 44 3.38 17.50 -10.33
N GLN A 45 3.49 18.82 -10.49
CA GLN A 45 2.52 19.59 -11.27
C GLN A 45 2.40 19.11 -12.73
N GLY A 46 1.17 19.15 -13.25
CA GLY A 46 0.86 18.77 -14.63
C GLY A 46 0.80 17.25 -14.81
N GLN A 47 1.47 16.74 -15.84
CA GLN A 47 1.34 15.35 -16.28
C GLN A 47 1.70 14.33 -15.18
N ARG A 48 2.64 14.63 -14.28
CA ARG A 48 3.05 13.70 -13.21
C ARG A 48 1.92 13.44 -12.21
N LEU A 49 1.23 14.50 -11.79
CA LEU A 49 0.07 14.39 -10.89
C LEU A 49 -1.10 13.70 -11.59
N GLU A 50 -1.36 14.00 -12.86
CA GLU A 50 -2.40 13.32 -13.64
C GLU A 50 -2.14 11.80 -13.73
N GLN A 51 -0.89 11.41 -13.99
CA GLN A 51 -0.49 10.00 -14.02
C GLN A 51 -0.51 9.37 -12.63
N ALA A 52 -0.17 10.11 -11.58
CA ALA A 52 -0.26 9.62 -10.21
C ALA A 52 -1.70 9.38 -9.76
N ILE A 53 -2.63 10.26 -10.15
CA ILE A 53 -4.07 10.07 -9.94
C ILE A 53 -4.54 8.83 -10.70
N ALA A 54 -4.23 8.72 -12.00
CA ALA A 54 -4.63 7.56 -12.81
C ALA A 54 -4.05 6.23 -12.27
N GLY A 55 -2.80 6.22 -11.80
CA GLY A 55 -2.19 5.07 -11.16
C GLY A 55 -2.81 4.74 -9.80
N GLY A 56 -3.10 5.78 -9.01
CA GLY A 56 -3.73 5.64 -7.70
C GLY A 56 -5.14 5.07 -7.81
N GLU A 57 -5.93 5.49 -8.79
CA GLU A 57 -7.26 4.91 -9.05
C GLU A 57 -7.17 3.42 -9.39
N ARG A 58 -6.23 3.03 -10.25
CA ARG A 58 -6.01 1.62 -10.60
C ARG A 58 -5.58 0.81 -9.37
N PHE A 59 -4.63 1.33 -8.61
CA PHE A 59 -4.18 0.72 -7.36
C PHE A 59 -5.34 0.52 -6.37
N LEU A 60 -6.17 1.54 -6.17
CA LEU A 60 -7.30 1.49 -5.25
C LEU A 60 -8.34 0.46 -5.69
N ALA A 61 -8.63 0.36 -6.99
CA ALA A 61 -9.52 -0.65 -7.55
C ALA A 61 -8.97 -2.08 -7.38
N GLU A 62 -7.68 -2.29 -7.62
CA GLU A 62 -7.02 -3.59 -7.43
C GLU A 62 -6.95 -3.99 -5.95
N ALA A 63 -6.66 -3.03 -5.07
CA ALA A 63 -6.61 -3.23 -3.63
C ALA A 63 -7.99 -3.58 -3.05
N ASP A 64 -9.05 -2.89 -3.48
CA ASP A 64 -10.43 -3.22 -3.09
C ASP A 64 -10.84 -4.62 -3.59
N GLY A 65 -10.48 -4.97 -4.85
CA GLY A 65 -10.65 -6.32 -5.38
C GLY A 65 -9.88 -7.39 -4.62
N ALA A 66 -8.77 -7.03 -3.98
CA ALA A 66 -7.99 -7.88 -3.07
C ALA A 66 -8.52 -7.88 -1.62
N HIS A 67 -9.66 -7.24 -1.34
CA HIS A 67 -10.28 -7.07 -0.02
C HIS A 67 -9.48 -6.21 0.96
N TYR A 68 -8.71 -5.23 0.47
CA TYR A 68 -8.09 -4.22 1.30
C TYR A 68 -9.00 -3.00 1.49
N LYS A 69 -9.08 -2.54 2.73
CA LYS A 69 -9.65 -1.24 3.08
C LYS A 69 -8.64 -0.15 2.76
N CYS A 70 -9.02 0.75 1.87
CA CYS A 70 -8.10 1.72 1.28
C CYS A 70 -8.30 3.10 1.90
N GLY A 71 -7.21 3.70 2.37
CA GLY A 71 -7.17 5.10 2.75
C GLY A 71 -6.15 5.85 1.90
N LEU A 72 -6.20 7.18 1.97
CA LEU A 72 -5.37 8.08 1.18
C LEU A 72 -4.69 9.11 2.07
N VAL A 73 -3.43 9.39 1.78
CA VAL A 73 -2.67 10.49 2.34
C VAL A 73 -2.04 11.27 1.18
N LEU A 74 -2.44 12.51 0.99
CA LEU A 74 -1.76 13.44 0.10
C LEU A 74 -0.79 14.27 0.93
N TRP A 75 0.48 14.30 0.55
CA TRP A 75 1.52 14.96 1.36
C TRP A 75 2.49 15.81 0.52
N SER A 76 3.00 16.86 1.14
CA SER A 76 4.05 17.74 0.64
C SER A 76 5.01 18.05 1.79
N ASP A 77 5.17 19.31 2.20
CA ASP A 77 5.72 19.71 3.50
C ASP A 77 4.87 19.28 4.73
N ALA A 78 3.58 19.03 4.54
CA ALA A 78 2.67 18.53 5.56
C ALA A 78 1.68 17.53 4.96
N VAL A 79 0.79 16.97 5.80
CA VAL A 79 -0.37 16.20 5.32
C VAL A 79 -1.41 17.20 4.80
N GLN A 80 -1.64 17.19 3.48
CA GLN A 80 -2.59 18.08 2.82
C GLN A 80 -4.02 17.52 2.89
N GLN A 81 -4.13 16.20 2.74
CA GLN A 81 -5.41 15.52 2.83
C GLN A 81 -5.20 14.12 3.39
N TYR A 82 -6.15 13.71 4.22
CA TYR A 82 -6.19 12.37 4.79
C TYR A 82 -7.60 11.83 4.70
N VAL A 83 -7.73 10.63 4.13
CA VAL A 83 -8.97 9.86 4.12
C VAL A 83 -8.70 8.51 4.81
N PRO A 84 -9.45 8.17 5.87
CA PRO A 84 -9.21 6.96 6.64
C PRO A 84 -9.55 5.69 5.84
N PRO A 85 -8.90 4.54 6.12
CA PRO A 85 -9.15 3.29 5.40
C PRO A 85 -10.60 2.78 5.41
N GLU A 86 -11.41 3.17 6.38
CA GLU A 86 -12.82 2.79 6.53
C GLU A 86 -13.77 3.65 5.69
N ALA A 87 -13.28 4.74 5.09
CA ALA A 87 -14.06 5.55 4.18
C ALA A 87 -14.53 4.70 2.98
N ARG A 88 -15.58 5.18 2.30
CA ARG A 88 -16.00 4.53 1.07
C ARG A 88 -14.94 4.73 0.01
N LEU A 89 -14.70 3.71 -0.81
CA LEU A 89 -13.75 3.78 -1.92
C LEU A 89 -14.03 4.99 -2.83
N ASP A 90 -15.29 5.30 -3.08
CA ASP A 90 -15.70 6.48 -3.88
C ASP A 90 -15.21 7.80 -3.27
N ASP A 91 -15.21 7.92 -1.93
CA ASP A 91 -14.75 9.12 -1.22
C ASP A 91 -13.23 9.25 -1.34
N VAL A 92 -12.51 8.12 -1.26
CA VAL A 92 -11.06 8.04 -1.43
C VAL A 92 -10.66 8.42 -2.86
N ILE A 93 -11.37 7.90 -3.86
CA ILE A 93 -11.14 8.24 -5.28
C ILE A 93 -11.45 9.71 -5.55
N SER A 94 -12.54 10.23 -4.98
CA SER A 94 -12.91 11.65 -5.13
C SER A 94 -11.85 12.56 -4.54
N ALA A 95 -11.37 12.25 -3.32
CA ALA A 95 -10.26 12.95 -2.68
C ALA A 95 -8.97 12.90 -3.52
N LEU A 96 -8.67 11.76 -4.14
CA LEU A 96 -7.52 11.60 -5.02
C LEU A 96 -7.62 12.51 -6.26
N ARG A 97 -8.79 12.59 -6.88
CA ARG A 97 -9.03 13.44 -8.06
C ARG A 97 -8.91 14.93 -7.76
N GLU A 98 -9.17 15.34 -6.53
CA GLU A 98 -9.06 16.72 -6.07
C GLU A 98 -7.63 17.13 -5.68
N ALA A 99 -6.67 16.20 -5.79
CA ALA A 99 -5.26 16.46 -5.48
C ALA A 99 -4.71 17.65 -6.27
N LYS A 100 -3.95 18.50 -5.59
CA LYS A 100 -3.29 19.69 -6.16
C LYS A 100 -1.83 19.68 -5.75
N ALA A 101 -0.96 20.25 -6.59
CA ALA A 101 0.43 20.41 -6.26
C ALA A 101 0.64 21.50 -5.18
N TRP A 102 1.46 21.20 -4.19
CA TRP A 102 1.84 22.02 -3.02
C TRP A 102 3.36 22.12 -2.92
N ARG A 103 3.89 22.96 -2.02
CA ARG A 103 5.35 23.14 -1.89
C ARG A 103 5.93 22.19 -0.82
N GLY A 104 7.18 21.78 -1.02
CA GLY A 104 7.94 20.97 -0.07
C GLY A 104 7.67 19.46 -0.14
N THR A 105 8.56 18.69 0.48
CA THR A 105 8.60 17.20 0.42
C THR A 105 9.11 16.65 1.75
N LEU A 106 8.24 16.64 2.77
CA LEU A 106 8.50 16.15 4.13
C LEU A 106 7.64 14.92 4.44
N LEU A 107 8.20 13.73 4.22
CA LEU A 107 7.48 12.46 4.35
C LEU A 107 7.22 12.07 5.81
N SER A 108 7.98 12.59 6.77
CA SER A 108 7.84 12.20 8.18
C SER A 108 6.46 12.47 8.78
N HIS A 109 5.72 13.46 8.26
CA HIS A 109 4.34 13.74 8.70
C HIS A 109 3.37 12.64 8.24
N ALA A 110 3.45 12.24 6.97
CA ALA A 110 2.63 11.15 6.43
C ALA A 110 2.96 9.79 7.09
N LEU A 111 4.24 9.49 7.31
CA LEU A 111 4.64 8.28 8.02
C LEU A 111 4.15 8.27 9.48
N ARG A 112 4.23 9.40 10.18
CA ARG A 112 3.72 9.51 11.56
C ARG A 112 2.22 9.23 11.63
N LEU A 113 1.45 9.78 10.69
CA LEU A 113 0.02 9.53 10.58
C LEU A 113 -0.27 8.04 10.36
N GLY A 114 0.43 7.40 9.41
CA GLY A 114 0.28 5.96 9.16
C GLY A 114 0.61 5.11 10.39
N ILE A 115 1.67 5.46 11.14
CA ILE A 115 2.07 4.78 12.38
C ILE A 115 1.04 4.97 13.50
N GLU A 116 0.30 6.08 13.53
CA GLU A 116 -0.72 6.32 14.54
C GLU A 116 -2.03 5.61 14.22
N VAL A 117 -2.42 5.59 12.94
CA VAL A 117 -3.73 5.11 12.52
C VAL A 117 -3.71 3.60 12.25
N LEU A 118 -2.75 3.08 11.49
CA LEU A 118 -2.76 1.66 11.08
C LEU A 118 -2.75 0.64 12.21
N PRO A 119 -2.11 0.88 13.38
CA PRO A 119 -2.18 -0.08 14.48
C PRO A 119 -3.58 -0.27 15.07
N LYS A 120 -4.51 0.65 14.82
CA LYS A 120 -5.91 0.54 15.26
C LYS A 120 -6.68 -0.50 14.45
N TYR A 121 -6.15 -0.93 13.30
CA TYR A 121 -6.80 -1.86 12.40
C TYR A 121 -6.28 -3.29 12.51
N PRO A 122 -7.17 -4.28 12.39
CA PRO A 122 -6.78 -5.68 12.30
C PRO A 122 -6.30 -6.05 10.88
N GLY A 123 -5.68 -7.23 10.76
CA GLY A 123 -5.25 -7.79 9.48
C GLY A 123 -3.88 -7.28 9.03
N ASP A 124 -3.62 -7.41 7.72
CA ASP A 124 -2.39 -6.92 7.12
C ASP A 124 -2.41 -5.39 7.01
N ARG A 125 -1.31 -4.72 7.33
CA ARG A 125 -1.23 -3.25 7.39
C ARG A 125 -0.12 -2.78 6.49
N VAL A 126 -0.45 -1.95 5.51
CA VAL A 126 0.48 -1.56 4.45
C VAL A 126 0.44 -0.05 4.25
N ILE A 127 1.61 0.57 4.15
CA ILE A 127 1.79 1.94 3.69
C ILE A 127 2.43 1.86 2.31
N CYS A 128 1.72 2.34 1.30
CA CYS A 128 2.22 2.44 -0.07
C CYS A 128 2.64 3.89 -0.31
N ILE A 129 3.90 4.15 -0.63
CA ILE A 129 4.46 5.50 -0.74
C ILE A 129 4.92 5.74 -2.17
N PHE A 130 4.44 6.82 -2.77
CA PHE A 130 4.90 7.33 -4.06
C PHE A 130 5.54 8.72 -3.90
N SER A 131 6.72 8.92 -4.51
CA SER A 131 7.43 10.22 -4.56
C SER A 131 8.09 10.42 -5.91
N ASP A 132 8.17 11.67 -6.39
CA ASP A 132 8.92 12.04 -7.60
C ASP A 132 10.27 12.71 -7.36
N GLY A 133 10.63 12.90 -6.09
CA GLY A 133 11.85 13.57 -5.68
C GLY A 133 12.51 12.96 -4.45
N ALA A 134 13.68 13.51 -4.13
CA ALA A 134 14.42 13.19 -2.91
C ALA A 134 13.67 13.71 -1.67
N LEU A 135 13.75 12.94 -0.59
CA LEU A 135 13.11 13.27 0.67
C LEU A 135 13.89 14.38 1.39
N GLY A 136 13.20 15.46 1.77
CA GLY A 136 13.84 16.55 2.53
C GLY A 136 14.24 16.16 3.96
N ASP A 137 13.64 15.10 4.51
CA ASP A 137 13.78 14.65 5.91
C ASP A 137 14.20 13.18 6.03
N HIS A 138 15.09 12.75 5.15
CA HIS A 138 15.50 11.35 4.97
C HIS A 138 15.83 10.60 6.28
N ALA A 139 16.65 11.19 7.17
CA ALA A 139 17.02 10.55 8.44
C ALA A 139 15.81 10.25 9.34
N LYS A 140 14.87 11.19 9.41
CA LYS A 140 13.66 11.06 10.23
C LYS A 140 12.64 10.13 9.60
N ALA A 141 12.50 10.18 8.27
CA ALA A 141 11.68 9.24 7.52
C ALA A 141 12.16 7.79 7.73
N ARG A 142 13.48 7.56 7.69
CA ARG A 142 14.07 6.23 7.94
C ARG A 142 13.82 5.71 9.35
N GLU A 143 13.94 6.56 10.36
CA GLU A 143 13.64 6.19 11.75
C GLU A 143 12.16 5.77 11.90
N LEU A 144 11.24 6.56 11.35
CA LEU A 144 9.82 6.26 11.37
C LEU A 144 9.49 4.99 10.58
N ALA A 145 10.10 4.79 9.40
CA ALA A 145 9.92 3.60 8.59
C ALA A 145 10.32 2.33 9.37
N ARG A 146 11.48 2.33 10.05
CA ARG A 146 11.88 1.20 10.91
C ARG A 146 10.90 0.98 12.05
N LYS A 147 10.38 2.04 12.67
CA LYS A 147 9.36 1.94 13.71
C LYS A 147 8.08 1.30 13.17
N ALA A 148 7.62 1.70 11.99
CA ALA A 148 6.45 1.10 11.33
C ALA A 148 6.67 -0.40 11.05
N CYS A 149 7.83 -0.76 10.49
CA CYS A 149 8.19 -2.15 10.25
C CYS A 149 8.23 -2.99 11.55
N ALA A 150 8.79 -2.43 12.64
CA ALA A 150 8.81 -3.09 13.95
C ALA A 150 7.41 -3.29 14.54
N MET A 151 6.45 -2.42 14.19
CA MET A 151 5.03 -2.55 14.56
C MET A 151 4.27 -3.54 13.67
N GLY A 152 4.94 -4.15 12.69
CA GLY A 152 4.33 -5.09 11.73
C GLY A 152 3.51 -4.38 10.66
N ILE A 153 3.87 -3.14 10.31
CA ILE A 153 3.33 -2.40 9.17
C ILE A 153 4.31 -2.56 8.01
N ARG A 154 3.84 -3.03 6.86
CA ARG A 154 4.65 -3.15 5.65
C ARG A 154 4.74 -1.81 4.94
N ILE A 155 5.89 -1.53 4.35
CA ILE A 155 6.09 -0.34 3.53
C ILE A 155 6.42 -0.81 2.12
N VAL A 156 5.63 -0.36 1.15
CA VAL A 156 5.83 -0.55 -0.29
C VAL A 156 6.12 0.81 -0.88
N VAL A 157 7.15 0.93 -1.71
CA VAL A 157 7.59 2.24 -2.20
C VAL A 157 7.77 2.25 -3.71
N ARG A 158 7.42 3.38 -4.35
CA ARG A 158 7.68 3.62 -5.77
C ARG A 158 8.22 5.03 -5.96
N GLY A 159 9.41 5.14 -6.52
CA GLY A 159 10.04 6.42 -6.84
C GLY A 159 10.04 6.69 -8.34
N LEU A 160 9.71 7.92 -8.75
CA LEU A 160 9.96 8.38 -10.12
C LEU A 160 11.43 8.77 -10.29
N GLY A 161 12.13 8.04 -11.15
CA GLY A 161 13.55 8.20 -11.42
C GLY A 161 14.45 7.58 -10.35
N PRO A 162 15.77 7.52 -10.62
CA PRO A 162 16.74 6.85 -9.76
C PRO A 162 16.86 7.50 -8.39
N THR A 163 16.88 8.84 -8.31
CA THR A 163 17.07 9.57 -7.05
C THR A 163 15.93 9.35 -6.05
N ALA A 164 14.68 9.35 -6.54
CA ALA A 164 13.52 9.09 -5.68
C ALA A 164 13.47 7.62 -5.26
N ALA A 165 13.74 6.69 -6.20
CA ALA A 165 13.77 5.26 -5.92
C ALA A 165 14.83 4.91 -4.87
N ASP A 166 16.05 5.42 -4.99
CA ASP A 166 17.14 5.14 -4.04
C ASP A 166 16.82 5.70 -2.64
N SER A 167 16.26 6.92 -2.57
CA SER A 167 15.86 7.54 -1.30
C SER A 167 14.73 6.77 -0.60
N LEU A 168 13.78 6.26 -1.38
CA LEU A 168 12.65 5.49 -0.86
C LEU A 168 13.02 4.04 -0.52
N ALA A 169 13.97 3.44 -1.24
CA ALA A 169 14.44 2.08 -1.02
C ALA A 169 14.95 1.88 0.41
N GLU A 170 15.55 2.92 1.01
CA GLU A 170 16.00 2.90 2.39
C GLU A 170 14.86 2.83 3.43
N LEU A 171 13.63 3.13 3.02
CA LEU A 171 12.43 3.05 3.86
C LEU A 171 11.75 1.69 3.79
N ALA A 172 12.08 0.87 2.78
CA ALA A 172 11.52 -0.47 2.65
C ALA A 172 11.89 -1.34 3.87
N CYS A 173 10.96 -2.18 4.31
CA CYS A 173 11.20 -3.03 5.47
C CYS A 173 12.27 -4.10 5.17
N PRO A 174 13.22 -4.36 6.10
CA PRO A 174 14.26 -5.36 5.90
C PRO A 174 13.66 -6.76 5.65
N GLY A 175 14.17 -7.48 4.65
CA GLY A 175 13.77 -8.87 4.37
C GLY A 175 12.49 -9.05 3.55
N ILE A 176 11.85 -7.96 3.12
CA ILE A 176 10.75 -8.01 2.14
C ILE A 176 11.32 -7.63 0.77
N PRO A 177 11.45 -8.58 -0.17
CA PRO A 177 11.87 -8.25 -1.53
C PRO A 177 10.76 -7.47 -2.23
N ASP A 178 10.98 -6.18 -2.46
CA ASP A 178 10.19 -5.35 -3.35
C ASP A 178 11.09 -4.97 -4.53
N ALA A 179 10.99 -5.74 -5.61
CA ALA A 179 11.93 -5.70 -6.73
C ALA A 179 11.71 -4.51 -7.68
N ASP A 180 10.51 -3.92 -7.68
CA ASP A 180 10.09 -2.91 -8.66
C ASP A 180 9.90 -1.53 -8.02
N GLN A 181 10.90 -1.01 -7.31
CA GLN A 181 10.79 0.28 -6.60
C GLN A 181 10.96 1.52 -7.50
N ARG A 182 11.37 1.32 -8.74
CA ARG A 182 11.75 2.39 -9.68
C ARG A 182 10.77 2.51 -10.83
N ILE A 183 10.37 3.74 -11.11
CA ILE A 183 9.64 4.14 -12.31
C ILE A 183 10.58 4.98 -13.17
N ASP A 184 10.80 4.59 -14.42
CA ASP A 184 11.80 5.25 -15.28
C ASP A 184 11.32 6.60 -15.84
N ASP A 185 10.04 6.74 -16.13
CA ASP A 185 9.49 7.93 -16.77
C ASP A 185 8.09 8.33 -16.25
N ALA A 186 7.69 9.57 -16.54
CA ALA A 186 6.41 10.12 -16.10
C ALA A 186 5.21 9.37 -16.69
N ALA A 187 5.37 8.79 -17.89
CA ALA A 187 4.34 7.96 -18.54
C ALA A 187 4.12 6.62 -17.82
N GLY A 188 5.17 6.08 -17.19
CA GLY A 188 5.13 4.86 -16.39
C GLY A 188 4.61 5.05 -14.96
N VAL A 189 4.38 6.29 -14.50
CA VAL A 189 3.90 6.56 -13.12
C VAL A 189 2.60 5.82 -12.82
N ALA A 190 1.65 5.85 -13.75
CA ALA A 190 0.38 5.16 -13.56
C ALA A 190 0.56 3.64 -13.40
N ALA A 191 1.42 3.03 -14.22
CA ALA A 191 1.69 1.60 -14.18
C ALA A 191 2.50 1.20 -12.93
N GLY A 192 3.48 2.01 -12.52
CA GLY A 192 4.29 1.72 -11.34
C GLY A 192 3.53 1.91 -10.02
N ILE A 193 2.61 2.86 -9.93
CA ILE A 193 1.72 2.98 -8.76
C ILE A 193 0.76 1.80 -8.70
N ALA A 194 0.15 1.42 -9.83
CA ALA A 194 -0.71 0.25 -9.90
C ALA A 194 0.04 -1.03 -9.49
N SER A 195 1.32 -1.19 -9.88
CA SER A 195 2.12 -2.37 -9.53
C SER A 195 2.32 -2.56 -8.02
N MET A 196 2.12 -1.53 -7.19
CA MET A 196 2.14 -1.68 -5.73
C MET A 196 1.05 -2.65 -5.23
N ALA A 197 -0.07 -2.78 -5.95
CA ALA A 197 -1.15 -3.71 -5.59
C ALA A 197 -0.70 -5.18 -5.71
N THR A 198 0.23 -5.49 -6.61
CA THR A 198 0.87 -6.82 -6.70
C THR A 198 1.61 -7.17 -5.40
N GLY A 199 2.24 -6.17 -4.76
CA GLY A 199 2.90 -6.31 -3.46
C GLY A 199 1.94 -6.56 -2.29
N LEU A 200 0.64 -6.29 -2.47
CA LEU A 200 -0.41 -6.66 -1.52
C LEU A 200 -0.75 -8.15 -1.64
N SER A 201 -0.83 -8.67 -2.86
CA SER A 201 -1.25 -10.05 -3.15
C SER A 201 -0.18 -11.12 -2.86
N ALA A 202 1.11 -10.78 -2.90
CA ALA A 202 2.23 -11.73 -2.85
C ALA A 202 2.34 -12.56 -1.54
N ARG A 203 1.67 -12.17 -0.45
CA ARG A 203 1.62 -12.96 0.81
C ARG A 203 0.45 -13.94 0.89
N ARG A 204 -0.44 -14.01 -0.10
CA ARG A 204 -1.52 -15.01 -0.15
C ARG A 204 -1.03 -16.44 -0.41
N GLY A 205 0.24 -16.62 -0.80
CA GLY A 205 0.80 -17.90 -1.27
C GLY A 205 1.86 -18.57 -0.40
N ARG A 206 2.09 -18.15 0.86
CA ARG A 206 3.01 -18.86 1.77
C ARG A 206 2.34 -19.22 3.09
#